data_AF-A0A968V1J4-F1
#
_entry.id   AF-A0A968V1J4-F1
#
_cell.length_a   1.000
_cell.length_b   1.000
_cell.length_c   1.000
_cell.angle_alpha   90.00
_cell.angle_beta   90.00
_cell.angle_gamma   90.00
#
_symmetry.space_group_name_H-M   'P 1'
#
loop_
_entity.id
_entity.type
_entity.pdbx_description
1 polymer ?
#
loop_
_entity_poly.entity_id
_entity_poly.type
_entity_poly.pdbx_seq_one_letter_code
_entity_poly.pdbx_strand_id
1 'polypeptide(L)'
;MPLAIWLPTKADFPILGSLFAQPLTAHLFSWFGAIYDLTIPFFLLNTYTRPFAYIAVITFHVLTKMLFNIGLFPWIMIFSTLIFFSYKFSSTITGQTRLSFP
;
A
#
# COMPACT_ATOMS: atom_id res chain seq x y z
N MET A 1 5.72 -14.05 18.30
CA MET A 1 5.29 -13.31 17.11
C MET A 1 6.34 -13.46 16.01
N PRO A 2 5.98 -13.81 14.75
CA PRO A 2 6.95 -14.04 13.67
C PRO A 2 7.93 -12.89 13.44
N LEU A 3 7.45 -11.65 13.57
CA LEU A 3 8.28 -10.45 13.42
C LEU A 3 9.41 -10.37 14.46
N ALA A 4 9.17 -10.82 15.70
CA ALA A 4 10.18 -10.83 16.75
C ALA A 4 11.31 -11.84 16.48
N ILE A 5 11.07 -12.81 15.59
CA ILE A 5 12.07 -13.80 15.16
C ILE A 5 12.78 -13.32 13.89
N TRP A 6 12.05 -12.72 12.94
CA TRP A 6 12.59 -12.36 11.62
C TRP A 6 13.22 -10.97 11.54
N LEU A 7 12.83 -10.03 12.40
CA LEU A 7 13.40 -8.69 12.36
C LEU A 7 14.88 -8.66 12.84
N PRO A 8 15.26 -9.38 13.92
CA PRO A 8 16.66 -9.43 14.35
C PRO A 8 17.61 -10.09 13.33
N THR A 9 17.12 -10.95 12.43
CA THR A 9 17.97 -11.54 11.37
C THR A 9 18.35 -10.55 10.28
N LYS A 10 17.77 -9.33 10.31
CA LYS A 10 18.15 -8.20 9.45
C LYS A 10 18.97 -7.16 10.20
N ALA A 11 19.53 -7.49 11.36
CA ALA A 11 20.38 -6.60 12.16
C ALA A 11 21.69 -6.16 11.45
N ASP A 12 22.05 -6.78 10.33
CA ASP A 12 23.19 -6.38 9.51
C ASP A 12 22.88 -5.19 8.57
N PHE A 13 21.66 -4.64 8.61
CA PHE A 13 21.30 -3.46 7.81
C PHE A 13 22.14 -2.25 8.21
N PRO A 14 22.77 -1.53 7.26
CA PRO A 14 23.50 -0.32 7.57
C PRO A 14 22.52 0.70 8.18
N ILE A 15 22.93 1.33 9.29
CA ILE A 15 22.21 2.39 10.03
C ILE A 15 21.00 1.88 10.86
N LEU A 16 20.17 0.97 10.34
CA LEU A 16 18.92 0.52 11.00
C LEU A 16 19.05 -0.80 11.77
N GLY A 17 20.17 -1.52 11.63
CA GLY A 17 20.38 -2.84 12.23
C GLY A 17 20.20 -2.90 13.75
N SER A 18 20.73 -1.90 14.47
CA SER A 18 20.59 -1.80 15.93
C SER A 18 19.14 -1.56 16.38
N LEU A 19 18.34 -0.89 15.54
CA LEU A 19 16.92 -0.69 15.79
C LEU A 19 16.15 -2.00 15.58
N PHE A 20 16.47 -2.77 14.55
CA PHE A 20 15.82 -4.05 14.25
C PHE A 20 16.09 -5.16 15.29
N ALA A 21 17.19 -5.06 16.04
CA ALA A 21 17.49 -5.96 17.15
C ALA A 21 16.64 -5.72 18.40
N GLN A 22 15.95 -4.58 18.52
CA GLN A 22 15.14 -4.28 19.70
C GLN A 22 13.77 -4.99 19.66
N PRO A 23 13.33 -5.65 20.75
CA PRO A 23 12.02 -6.31 20.82
C PRO A 23 10.83 -5.37 20.59
N LEU A 24 10.98 -4.09 20.97
CA LEU A 24 9.97 -3.06 20.78
C LEU A 24 9.73 -2.78 19.29
N THR A 25 10.77 -2.82 18.46
CA THR A 25 10.68 -2.54 17.03
C THR A 25 9.81 -3.56 16.32
N ALA A 26 9.83 -4.82 16.74
CA ALA A 26 8.91 -5.83 16.23
C ALA A 26 7.43 -5.47 16.51
N HIS A 27 7.12 -4.95 17.71
CA HIS A 27 5.77 -4.52 18.05
C HIS A 27 5.34 -3.28 17.26
N LEU A 28 6.24 -2.29 17.13
CA LEU A 28 5.99 -1.08 16.37
C LEU A 28 5.74 -1.39 14.89
N PHE A 29 6.54 -2.24 14.27
CA PHE A 29 6.34 -2.65 12.88
C PHE A 29 5.03 -3.44 12.70
N SER A 30 4.65 -4.30 13.64
CA SER A 30 3.36 -5.01 13.58
C SER A 30 2.17 -4.06 13.62
N TRP A 31 2.15 -3.12 14.58
CA TRP A 31 1.08 -2.12 14.68
C TRP A 31 1.05 -1.18 13.49
N PHE A 32 2.23 -0.73 13.03
CA PHE A 32 2.35 0.12 11.85
C PHE A 32 1.81 -0.59 10.60
N GLY A 33 2.21 -1.84 10.36
CA GLY A 33 1.71 -2.63 9.23
C GLY A 33 0.19 -2.82 9.27
N ALA A 34 -0.36 -3.13 10.45
CA ALA A 34 -1.80 -3.28 10.62
C ALA A 34 -2.57 -1.97 10.33
N ILE A 35 -2.10 -0.84 10.88
CA ILE A 35 -2.72 0.48 10.63
C ILE A 35 -2.60 0.84 9.15
N TYR A 36 -1.45 0.58 8.55
CA TYR A 36 -1.21 0.83 7.14
C TYR A 36 -2.20 0.06 6.24
N ASP A 37 -2.32 -1.25 6.43
CA ASP A 37 -3.19 -2.11 5.61
C ASP A 37 -4.67 -1.72 5.75
N LEU A 38 -5.08 -1.29 6.95
CA LEU A 38 -6.46 -0.84 7.21
C LEU A 38 -6.75 0.53 6.63
N THR A 39 -5.76 1.39 6.42
CA THR A 39 -5.98 2.79 6.03
C THR A 39 -5.70 3.05 4.55
N ILE A 40 -4.78 2.31 3.93
CA ILE A 40 -4.32 2.59 2.57
C ILE A 40 -5.43 2.55 1.50
N PRO A 41 -6.45 1.66 1.54
CA PRO A 41 -7.50 1.67 0.53
C PRO A 41 -8.30 2.98 0.54
N PHE A 42 -8.57 3.55 1.73
CA PHE A 42 -9.27 4.82 1.87
C PHE A 42 -8.49 5.98 1.26
N PHE A 43 -7.15 5.98 1.42
CA PHE A 43 -6.29 6.99 0.80
C PHE A 43 -6.16 6.83 -0.72
N LEU A 44 -6.23 5.60 -1.25
CA LEU A 44 -6.23 5.34 -2.70
C LEU A 44 -7.55 5.75 -3.36
N LEU A 45 -8.68 5.61 -2.66
CA LEU A 45 -10.00 6.04 -3.15
C LEU A 45 -10.05 7.55 -3.38
N ASN A 46 -9.53 8.35 -2.46
CA ASN A 46 -9.51 9.80 -2.59
C ASN A 46 -8.51 10.26 -3.69
N THR A 47 -9.02 10.95 -4.71
CA THR A 47 -8.27 11.41 -5.89
C THR A 47 -7.10 12.33 -5.54
N TYR A 48 -7.21 13.12 -4.47
CA TYR A 48 -6.17 14.06 -4.04
C TYR A 48 -5.02 13.37 -3.32
N THR A 49 -5.32 12.34 -2.51
CA THR A 49 -4.29 11.60 -1.75
C THR A 49 -3.71 10.42 -2.51
N ARG A 50 -4.36 9.99 -3.60
CA ARG A 50 -3.97 8.83 -4.41
C ARG A 50 -2.50 8.76 -4.82
N PRO A 51 -1.85 9.82 -5.38
CA PRO A 51 -0.44 9.72 -5.76
C PRO A 51 0.47 9.47 -4.56
N PHE A 52 0.20 10.14 -3.43
CA PHE A 52 0.94 9.94 -2.18
C PHE A 52 0.71 8.54 -1.59
N ALA A 53 -0.54 8.08 -1.60
CA ALA A 53 -0.90 6.73 -1.18
C ALA A 53 -0.20 5.67 -2.03
N TYR A 54 -0.12 5.87 -3.35
CA TYR A 54 0.55 4.93 -4.23
C TYR A 54 2.07 4.88 -4.01
N ILE A 55 2.73 6.02 -3.73
CA ILE A 55 4.13 6.05 -3.31
C ILE A 55 4.31 5.27 -1.99
N ALA A 56 3.38 5.42 -1.05
CA ALA A 56 3.39 4.65 0.20
C ALA A 56 3.21 3.14 -0.05
N VAL A 57 2.34 2.74 -0.99
CA VAL A 57 2.18 1.34 -1.45
C VAL A 57 3.49 0.76 -1.94
N ILE A 58 4.17 1.47 -2.85
CA ILE A 58 5.45 1.01 -3.39
C ILE A 58 6.47 0.89 -2.26
N THR A 59 6.60 1.92 -1.42
CA THR A 59 7.59 1.96 -0.34
C THR A 59 7.35 0.83 0.66
N PHE A 60 6.12 0.64 1.12
CA PHE A 60 5.75 -0.40 2.08
C PHE A 60 6.00 -1.81 1.53
N HIS A 61 5.63 -2.07 0.27
CA HIS A 61 5.81 -3.39 -0.34
C HIS A 61 7.27 -3.70 -0.68
N VAL A 62 8.06 -2.70 -1.06
CA VAL A 62 9.50 -2.87 -1.22
C VAL A 62 10.17 -3.15 0.13
N LEU A 63 9.84 -2.38 1.17
CA LEU A 63 10.39 -2.60 2.52
C LEU A 63 10.01 -3.99 3.05
N THR A 64 8.75 -4.40 2.93
CA THR A 64 8.32 -5.73 3.36
C THR A 64 8.98 -6.83 2.54
N LYS A 65 9.27 -6.64 1.25
CA LYS A 65 10.08 -7.59 0.46
C LYS A 65 11.53 -7.68 0.92
N MET A 66 12.13 -6.53 1.24
CA MET A 66 13.51 -6.46 1.73
C MET A 66 13.62 -7.11 3.11
N LEU A 67 12.64 -6.91 3.98
CA LEU A 67 12.61 -7.47 5.33
C LEU A 67 12.18 -8.93 5.34
N PHE A 68 11.19 -9.29 4.53
CA PHE A 68 10.57 -10.61 4.49
C PHE A 68 10.61 -11.16 3.07
N ASN A 69 11.16 -12.36 2.89
CA ASN A 69 11.25 -12.97 1.57
C ASN A 69 9.91 -13.66 1.20
N ILE A 70 8.87 -12.86 0.95
CA ILE A 70 7.48 -13.32 0.70
C ILE A 70 7.19 -13.50 -0.82
N GLY A 71 8.23 -13.75 -1.63
CA GLY A 71 8.09 -14.10 -3.04
C GLY A 71 7.46 -13.01 -3.93
N LEU A 72 6.41 -13.37 -4.67
CA LEU A 72 5.72 -12.52 -5.65
C LEU A 72 4.66 -11.58 -5.03
N PHE A 73 4.29 -11.80 -3.77
CA PHE A 73 3.23 -11.05 -3.10
C PHE A 73 3.41 -9.52 -3.21
N PRO A 74 4.59 -8.93 -2.93
CA PRO A 74 4.77 -7.48 -3.00
C PRO A 74 4.49 -6.89 -4.39
N TRP A 75 4.86 -7.63 -5.45
CA TRP A 75 4.62 -7.18 -6.82
C TRP A 75 3.14 -7.21 -7.17
N ILE A 76 2.46 -8.31 -6.85
CA ILE A 76 1.03 -8.47 -7.10
C ILE A 76 0.23 -7.36 -6.41
N MET A 77 0.58 -7.02 -5.17
CA MET A 77 -0.09 -5.97 -4.42
C MET A 77 0.11 -4.58 -5.05
N ILE A 78 1.34 -4.21 -5.42
CA ILE A 78 1.62 -2.93 -6.10
C ILE A 78 0.82 -2.83 -7.39
N PHE A 79 0.85 -3.85 -8.25
CA PHE A 79 0.14 -3.83 -9.53
C PHE A 79 -1.38 -3.85 -9.36
N SER A 80 -1.91 -4.60 -8.37
CA SER A 80 -3.35 -4.65 -8.09
C SER A 80 -3.90 -3.27 -7.75
N THR A 81 -3.13 -2.44 -7.03
CA THR A 81 -3.58 -1.06 -6.69
C THR A 81 -3.68 -0.12 -7.89
N LEU A 82 -3.19 -0.49 -9.08
CA LEU A 82 -3.40 0.28 -10.31
C LEU A 82 -4.88 0.39 -10.68
N ILE A 83 -5.74 -0.52 -10.19
CA ILE A 83 -7.19 -0.44 -10.40
C ILE A 83 -7.78 0.88 -9.89
N PHE A 84 -7.21 1.47 -8.83
CA PHE A 84 -7.65 2.76 -8.29
C PHE A 84 -7.34 3.96 -9.21
N PHE A 85 -6.44 3.79 -10.19
CA PHE A 85 -6.16 4.81 -11.21
C PHE A 85 -7.09 4.72 -12.42
N SER A 86 -7.77 3.60 -12.64
CA SER A 86 -8.56 3.34 -13.86
C SER A 86 -9.96 4.00 -13.86
N TYR A 87 -10.28 4.86 -12.90
CA TYR A 87 -11.62 5.46 -12.82
C TYR A 87 -11.75 6.70 -13.73
N LYS A 88 -11.96 6.46 -15.03
CA LYS A 88 -12.68 7.38 -15.92
C LYS A 88 -14.07 6.83 -16.18
N PHE A 89 -15.03 7.10 -15.28
CA PHE A 89 -16.44 7.01 -15.68
C PHE A 89 -16.80 8.33 -16.37
N SER A 90 -16.71 8.36 -17.71
CA SER A 90 -17.15 9.50 -18.49
C SER A 90 -18.68 9.51 -18.49
N SER A 91 -19.31 10.26 -17.59
CA SER A 91 -20.77 10.43 -17.52
C SER A 91 -21.29 11.39 -18.61
N THR A 92 -20.92 11.16 -19.87
CA THR A 92 -21.37 11.98 -21.01
C THR A 92 -22.44 11.26 -21.84
N ILE A 93 -23.31 10.49 -21.18
CA ILE A 93 -24.54 9.93 -21.77
C ILE A 93 -25.58 10.00 -20.65
N THR A 94 -26.37 11.06 -20.52
CA THR A 94 -27.71 11.11 -21.11
C THR A 94 -28.23 12.55 -20.93
N GLY A 95 -28.27 13.31 -22.01
CA GLY A 95 -28.74 14.69 -21.97
C GLY A 95 -29.18 15.25 -23.31
N GLN A 96 -29.55 14.42 -24.30
CA GLN A 96 -30.16 14.87 -25.55
C GLN A 96 -31.07 13.79 -26.17
N THR A 97 -32.28 13.64 -25.64
CA THR A 97 -33.44 13.27 -26.46
C THR A 97 -34.65 14.05 -25.97
N ARG A 98 -34.60 15.38 -26.10
CA ARG A 98 -35.81 16.16 -26.40
C ARG A 98 -36.16 15.87 -27.87
N LEU A 99 -36.75 14.71 -28.13
CA LEU A 99 -37.50 14.47 -29.36
C LEU A 99 -38.85 15.16 -29.18
N SER A 100 -38.88 16.44 -29.54
CA SER A 100 -40.10 17.14 -29.91
C SER A 100 -40.65 16.46 -31.16
N PHE A 101 -41.70 15.65 -30.98
CA PHE A 101 -42.58 15.25 -32.08
C PHE A 101 -43.69 16.31 -32.22
N PRO A 102 -44.03 16.70 -33.46
CA PRO A 102 -45.12 17.64 -33.75
C PRO A 102 -46.51 17.07 -33.44
#